data_AF-Q67UZ6-F1
#
_entry.id   AF-Q67UZ6-F1
#
_cell.length_a   1.000
_cell.length_b   1.000
_cell.length_c   1.000
_cell.angle_alpha   90.00
_cell.angle_beta   90.00
_cell.angle_gamma   90.00
#
_symmetry.space_group_name_H-M   'P 1'
#
loop_
_entity.id
_entity.type
_entity.pdbx_description
1 polymer ?
#
loop_
_entity_poly.entity_id
_entity_poly.type
_entity_poly.pdbx_seq_one_letter_code
_entity_poly.pdbx_strand_id
1 'polypeptide(L)' 'MENLALLWGIIGPGVAGAVFGAGWWFWVDAVVCSSVQVSFLHYLPGIFASLAALMFNAVNKDEIGYDYYSPYGDDSEWR' A
#
# COMPACT_ATOMS: atom_id res chain seq x y z
N MET A 1 -13.92 -14.15 -17.35
CA MET A 1 -13.93 -13.79 -15.92
C MET A 1 -12.54 -13.97 -15.32
N GLU A 2 -11.89 -15.12 -15.54
CA GLU A 2 -10.55 -15.44 -15.01
C GLU A 2 -9.44 -14.45 -15.42
N ASN A 3 -9.35 -14.07 -16.71
CA ASN A 3 -8.36 -13.08 -17.18
C ASN A 3 -8.50 -11.70 -16.52
N LEU A 4 -9.73 -11.33 -16.12
CA LEU A 4 -10.03 -10.05 -15.49
C LEU A 4 -9.62 -10.07 -14.00
N ALA A 5 -9.80 -11.20 -13.32
CA ALA A 5 -9.32 -11.42 -11.97
C ALA A 5 -7.79 -11.45 -11.90
N LEU A 6 -7.15 -12.11 -12.87
CA LEU A 6 -5.69 -12.19 -12.98
C LEU A 6 -5.08 -10.81 -13.25
N LEU A 7 -5.69 -10.04 -14.18
CA LEU A 7 -5.31 -8.65 -14.42
C LEU A 7 -5.41 -7.80 -13.14
N TRP A 8 -6.51 -7.92 -12.39
CA TRP A 8 -6.69 -7.23 -11.11
C TRP A 8 -5.68 -7.66 -10.03
N GLY A 9 -5.27 -8.92 -10.00
CA GLY A 9 -4.23 -9.40 -9.09
C GLY A 9 -2.87 -8.74 -9.35
N ILE A 10 -2.54 -8.46 -10.62
CA ILE A 10 -1.28 -7.83 -11.00
C ILE A 10 -1.31 -6.31 -10.77
N ILE A 11 -2.37 -5.64 -11.23
CA ILE A 11 -2.44 -4.16 -11.17
C ILE A 11 -2.96 -3.64 -9.83
N GLY A 12 -3.74 -4.44 -9.10
CA GLY A 12 -4.42 -4.07 -7.86
C GLY A 12 -3.48 -3.50 -6.80
N PRO A 13 -2.35 -4.15 -6.49
CA PRO A 13 -1.37 -3.61 -5.54
C PRO A 13 -0.83 -2.24 -5.95
N GLY A 14 -0.58 -2.02 -7.26
CA GLY A 14 -0.12 -0.74 -7.79
C GLY A 14 -1.17 0.36 -7.66
N VAL A 15 -2.43 0.05 -8.01
CA VAL A 15 -3.55 0.99 -7.86
C VAL A 15 -3.78 1.33 -6.38
N ALA A 16 -3.76 0.33 -5.48
CA ALA A 16 -3.90 0.54 -4.04
C ALA A 16 -2.77 1.43 -3.50
N GLY A 17 -1.53 1.20 -3.91
CA GLY A 17 -0.38 2.03 -3.55
C GLY A 17 -0.51 3.48 -4.04
N ALA A 18 -0.99 3.68 -5.27
CA ALA A 18 -1.22 5.02 -5.82
C ALA A 18 -2.32 5.79 -5.06
N VAL A 19 -3.43 5.14 -4.75
CA VAL A 19 -4.53 5.73 -3.96
C VAL A 19 -4.06 6.07 -2.55
N PHE A 20 -3.33 5.15 -1.91
CA PHE A 20 -2.73 5.39 -0.60
C PHE A 20 -1.77 6.59 -0.63
N GLY A 21 -0.86 6.65 -1.60
CA GLY A 21 0.09 7.75 -1.75
C GLY A 21 -0.58 9.10 -2.01
N ALA A 22 -1.64 9.14 -2.81
CA ALA A 22 -2.42 10.35 -3.04
C ALA A 22 -3.11 10.82 -1.76
N GLY A 23 -3.78 9.93 -1.03
CA GLY A 23 -4.41 10.25 0.26
C GLY A 23 -3.39 10.72 1.31
N TRP A 24 -2.22 10.06 1.35
CA TRP A 24 -1.09 10.46 2.19
C TRP A 24 -0.63 11.89 1.89
N TRP A 25 -0.43 12.20 0.61
CA TRP A 25 -0.01 13.54 0.17
C TRP A 25 -1.04 14.61 0.57
N PHE A 26 -2.33 14.39 0.32
CA PHE A 26 -3.37 15.33 0.74
C PHE A 26 -3.34 15.60 2.25
N TRP A 27 -3.12 14.56 3.05
CA TRP A 27 -2.96 14.74 4.48
C TRP A 27 -1.72 15.58 4.82
N VAL A 28 -0.54 15.25 4.28
CA VAL A 28 0.69 16.03 4.52
C VAL A 28 0.50 17.50 4.12
N ASP A 29 -0.09 17.76 2.96
CA ASP A 29 -0.38 19.12 2.48
C ASP A 29 -1.29 19.87 3.45
N ALA A 30 -2.38 19.24 3.90
CA ALA A 30 -3.28 19.82 4.89
C ALA A 30 -2.59 20.11 6.23
N VAL A 31 -1.67 19.25 6.67
CA VAL A 31 -0.89 19.46 7.90
C VAL A 31 0.06 20.65 7.76
N VAL A 32 0.78 20.75 6.64
CA VAL A 32 1.79 21.80 6.40
C VAL A 32 1.15 23.16 6.13
N CYS A 33 0.03 23.20 5.40
CA CYS A 33 -0.65 24.42 5.01
C CYS A 33 -1.68 24.91 6.06
N SER A 34 -1.90 24.18 7.16
CA SER A 34 -2.85 24.59 8.19
C SER A 34 -2.37 25.84 8.92
N SER A 35 -3.14 26.93 8.83
CA SER A 35 -2.93 28.16 9.62
C SER A 35 -3.57 28.11 11.01
N VAL A 36 -4.32 27.05 11.32
CA VAL A 36 -5.06 26.89 12.58
C VAL A 36 -4.51 25.68 13.33
N GLN A 37 -4.39 25.80 14.65
CA GLN A 37 -3.95 24.70 15.50
C GLN A 37 -5.01 23.58 15.49
N VAL A 38 -4.69 22.47 14.84
CA VAL A 38 -5.56 21.29 14.79
C VAL A 38 -5.30 20.42 16.03
N SER A 39 -6.36 19.85 16.61
CA SER A 39 -6.24 18.91 17.73
C SER A 39 -5.45 17.67 17.32
N PHE A 40 -4.60 17.17 18.23
CA PHE A 40 -3.68 16.05 17.99
C PHE A 40 -4.37 14.82 17.38
N LEU A 41 -5.61 14.53 17.79
CA LEU A 41 -6.39 13.39 17.28
C LEU A 41 -6.53 13.35 15.76
N HIS A 42 -6.57 14.51 15.09
CA HIS A 42 -6.74 14.58 13.64
C HIS A 42 -5.46 14.25 12.87
N TYR A 43 -4.30 14.22 13.53
CA TYR A 43 -3.05 13.77 12.93
C TYR A 43 -2.88 12.25 12.99
N LEU A 44 -3.57 11.56 13.91
CA LEU A 44 -3.42 10.11 14.12
C LEU A 44 -3.61 9.29 12.83
N PRO A 45 -4.64 9.52 11.98
CA PRO A 45 -4.81 8.73 10.76
C PRO A 45 -3.59 8.81 9.83
N GLY A 46 -2.99 9.99 9.71
CA GLY A 46 -1.77 10.15 8.94
C GLY A 46 -0.55 9.55 9.63
N ILE A 47 -0.35 9.78 10.92
CA ILE A 47 0.78 9.18 11.64
C ILE A 47 0.77 7.64 11.48
N PHE A 48 -0.40 7.00 11.60
CA PHE A 48 -0.53 5.57 11.33
C PHE A 48 -0.29 5.19 9.87
N ALA A 49 -0.76 5.98 8.90
CA ALA A 49 -0.45 5.76 7.49
C ALA A 49 1.07 5.82 7.23
N SER A 50 1.77 6.79 7.81
CA SER A 50 3.23 6.90 7.75
C SER A 50 3.95 5.68 8.32
N LEU A 51 3.51 5.23 9.50
CA LEU A 51 4.08 4.05 10.16
C LEU A 51 3.81 2.78 9.34
N ALA A 52 2.60 2.63 8.79
CA ALA A 52 2.27 1.51 7.91
C ALA A 52 3.14 1.52 6.64
N ALA A 53 3.32 2.69 6.02
CA ALA A 53 4.22 2.84 4.88
C ALA A 53 5.66 2.45 5.22
N LEU A 54 6.17 2.85 6.40
CA LEU A 54 7.48 2.45 6.87
C LEU A 54 7.56 0.94 7.07
N MET A 55 6.57 0.32 7.71
CA MET A 55 6.52 -1.13 7.91
C MET A 55 6.53 -1.89 6.58
N PHE A 56 5.73 -1.48 5.60
CA PHE A 56 5.72 -2.11 4.28
C PHE A 56 7.04 -1.98 3.51
N ASN A 57 7.80 -0.89 3.75
CA ASN A 57 9.12 -0.69 3.13
C ASN A 57 10.25 -1.36 3.93
N ALA A 58 10.06 -1.58 5.23
CA ALA A 58 11.05 -2.20 6.11
C ALA A 58 11.03 -3.74 6.04
N VAL A 59 9.93 -4.34 5.58
CA VAL A 59 9.86 -5.78 5.33
C VAL A 59 10.52 -6.09 3.99
N ASN A 60 11.46 -7.04 3.99
CA ASN A 60 12.11 -7.49 2.77
C ASN A 60 11.10 -8.24 1.89
N LYS A 61 10.92 -7.79 0.65
CA LYS A 61 10.04 -8.46 -0.33
C LYS A 61 10.39 -9.94 -0.55
N ASP A 62 11.67 -10.30 -0.40
CA ASP A 62 12.15 -11.67 -0.56
C ASP A 62 11.67 -12.59 0.58
N GLU A 63 11.39 -12.05 1.76
CA GLU A 63 10.81 -12.80 2.89
C GLU A 63 9.28 -12.99 2.76
N ILE A 64 8.61 -12.16 1.95
CA ILE A 64 7.17 -12.22 1.68
C ILE A 64 6.88 -12.91 0.34
N GLY A 65 7.74 -13.85 -0.06
CA GLY A 65 7.89 -14.39 -1.41
C GLY A 65 6.59 -14.57 -2.21
N TYR A 66 6.69 -14.38 -3.53
CA TYR A 66 5.63 -14.63 -4.52
C TYR A 66 4.98 -16.03 -4.36
N ASP A 67 5.67 -16.98 -3.76
CA ASP A 67 5.18 -18.34 -3.48
C ASP A 67 4.21 -18.42 -2.29
N TYR A 68 4.23 -17.46 -1.36
CA TYR A 68 3.40 -17.52 -0.15
C TYR A 68 1.93 -17.13 -0.40
N TYR A 69 1.66 -16.36 -1.45
CA TYR A 69 0.32 -15.88 -1.82
C TYR A 69 -0.05 -16.22 -3.27
N SER A 70 0.50 -17.30 -3.84
CA SER A 70 0.01 -17.80 -5.12
C SER A 70 -1.23 -18.69 -4.88
N PRO A 71 -2.43 -18.31 -5.35
CA PRO A 71 -3.58 -19.22 -5.38
C PRO A 71 -3.42 -20.32 -6.46
N TYR A 72 -2.33 -20.28 -7.22
CA TYR A 72 -1.87 -21.32 -8.13
C TYR A 72 -0.56 -21.85 -7.54
N GLY A 73 -0.65 -22.80 -6.61
CA GLY A 73 0.54 -23.44 -6.05
C GLY A 73 1.44 -23.97 -7.17
N ASP A 74 2.75 -23.77 -7.00
CA ASP A 74 3.85 -24.59 -7.50
C ASP A 74 3.83 -25.17 -8.94
N ASP A 75 3.05 -24.61 -9.88
CA ASP A 75 2.95 -25.14 -11.25
C ASP A 75 3.68 -24.27 -12.29
N SER A 76 4.82 -23.67 -11.93
CA SER A 76 5.71 -22.99 -12.89
C SER A 76 7.13 -23.56 -12.94
N GLU A 77 7.24 -24.90 -12.93
CA GLU A 77 8.28 -25.57 -13.73
C GLU A 77 7.99 -25.37 -15.23
N TRP A 78 8.19 -24.16 -15.76
CA TRP A 78 8.56 -23.98 -17.18
C TRP A 78 8.92 -22.51 -17.49
N ARG A 79 10.23 -22.32 -17.74
CA ARG A 79 10.86 -21.28 -18.58
C ARG A 79 10.80 -19.82 -18.14
#